data_AF-A0A0C9W6J8-F1
#
_entry.id   AF-A0A0C9W6J8-F1
#
_cell.length_a   1.000
_cell.length_b   1.000
_cell.length_c   1.000
_cell.angle_alpha   90.00
_cell.angle_beta   90.00
_cell.angle_gamma   90.00
#
_symmetry.space_group_name_H-M   'P 1'
#
loop_
_entity.id
_entity.type
_entity.pdbx_description
1 polymer ?
#
loop_
_entity_poly.entity_id
_entity_poly.type
_entity_poly.pdbx_seq_one_letter_code
_entity_poly.pdbx_strand_id
1 'polypeptide(L)'
;MALIRVIIDRYAQRLELVQYILDPPGTNPEAIVDRARKVQIQLRVMLTPYILHSAVPLSAESGDHEWAVPIYKLCATTHTAPIRADSPSMTPSESLILRAVQETSREICRVATNMWVSGVLAGLDPQLNRKESPDFGEVNDLMDGWKYEVSRLMGWLDWSVWVKCKPACGPEEMCYLPTWPVGFPPPKWDPEGLRPGSHNSTSETWSGLYADFRTGAIESMAALVEEGRAVKPEPDEWMRPQPKCIRRVEPYEF
;
A
#
# COMPACT_ATOMS: atom_id res chain seq x y z
N MET A 1 0.22 9.31 -16.50
CA MET A 1 0.01 8.10 -15.66
C MET A 1 1.12 7.03 -15.77
N ALA A 2 2.19 7.22 -16.55
CA ALA A 2 3.30 6.25 -16.61
C ALA A 2 4.21 6.29 -15.36
N LEU A 3 4.52 7.50 -14.85
CA LEU A 3 5.44 7.69 -13.72
C LEU A 3 4.99 7.01 -12.43
N ILE A 4 3.70 7.15 -12.07
CA ILE A 4 3.15 6.54 -10.86
C ILE A 4 3.23 5.01 -10.95
N ARG A 5 2.92 4.43 -12.11
CA ARG A 5 3.06 2.98 -12.34
C ARG A 5 4.49 2.50 -12.16
N VAL A 6 5.48 3.23 -12.71
CA VAL A 6 6.89 2.91 -12.53
C VAL A 6 7.29 2.85 -11.05
N ILE A 7 6.78 3.75 -10.21
CA ILE A 7 7.07 3.77 -8.77
C ILE A 7 6.39 2.58 -8.07
N ILE A 8 5.13 2.32 -8.37
CA ILE A 8 4.38 1.20 -7.80
C ILE A 8 5.04 -0.12 -8.20
N ASP A 9 5.28 -0.36 -9.49
CA ASP A 9 5.87 -1.58 -10.01
C ASP A 9 7.27 -1.85 -9.42
N ARG A 10 8.03 -0.78 -9.14
CA ARG A 10 9.38 -0.90 -8.56
C ARG A 10 9.37 -1.29 -7.09
N TYR A 11 8.45 -0.73 -6.29
CA TYR A 11 8.53 -0.81 -4.83
C TYR A 11 7.46 -1.72 -4.21
N ALA A 12 6.29 -1.88 -4.83
CA ALA A 12 5.14 -2.53 -4.19
C ALA A 12 5.42 -3.98 -3.79
N GLN A 13 5.89 -4.78 -4.75
CA GLN A 13 6.19 -6.21 -4.53
C GLN A 13 7.41 -6.40 -3.61
N ARG A 14 8.40 -5.49 -3.69
CA ARG A 14 9.63 -5.58 -2.89
C ARG A 14 9.36 -5.25 -1.42
N LEU A 15 8.54 -4.23 -1.14
CA LEU A 15 8.11 -3.90 0.21
C LEU A 15 7.27 -5.02 0.82
N GLU A 16 6.37 -5.62 0.05
CA GLU A 16 5.59 -6.79 0.48
C GLU A 16 6.49 -7.99 0.80
N LEU A 17 7.50 -8.26 -0.02
CA LEU A 17 8.49 -9.31 0.24
C LEU A 17 9.31 -9.01 1.50
N VAL A 18 9.76 -7.77 1.69
CA VAL A 18 10.48 -7.36 2.90
C VAL A 18 9.61 -7.55 4.15
N GLN A 19 8.34 -7.12 4.10
CA GLN A 19 7.38 -7.34 5.20
C GLN A 19 7.23 -8.84 5.50
N TYR A 20 7.06 -9.67 4.48
CA TYR A 20 6.95 -11.12 4.64
C TYR A 20 8.17 -11.75 5.33
N ILE A 21 9.38 -11.25 5.04
CA ILE A 21 10.62 -11.74 5.69
C ILE A 21 10.71 -11.26 7.15
N LEU A 22 10.15 -10.08 7.47
CA LEU A 22 10.15 -9.46 8.80
C LEU A 22 9.07 -10.01 9.75
N ASP A 23 7.96 -10.55 9.22
CA ASP A 23 6.81 -10.99 10.03
C ASP A 23 7.03 -12.20 10.96
N PRO A 24 7.75 -13.28 10.57
CA PRO A 24 7.81 -14.47 11.40
C PRO A 24 8.62 -14.26 12.69
N PRO A 25 8.13 -14.66 13.88
CA PRO A 25 8.91 -14.60 15.10
C PRO A 25 10.15 -15.49 14.97
N GLY A 26 11.29 -14.98 15.40
CA GLY A 26 12.53 -15.75 15.43
C GLY A 26 12.77 -16.27 16.83
N THR A 27 12.85 -17.58 16.98
CA THR A 27 13.25 -18.19 18.26
C THR A 27 14.74 -18.53 18.26
N ASN A 28 15.31 -18.76 17.08
CA ASN A 28 16.69 -19.20 16.91
C ASN A 28 17.59 -18.03 16.45
N PRO A 29 18.71 -17.74 17.14
CA PRO A 29 19.60 -16.63 16.80
C PRO A 29 20.13 -16.64 15.37
N GLU A 30 20.61 -17.79 14.90
CA GLU A 30 21.14 -17.94 13.54
C GLU A 30 20.07 -17.69 12.46
N ALA A 31 18.83 -18.11 12.73
CA ALA A 31 17.71 -17.90 11.81
C ALA A 31 17.32 -16.41 11.72
N ILE A 32 17.43 -15.66 12.83
CA ILE A 32 17.20 -14.22 12.83
C ILE A 32 18.26 -13.50 11.98
N VAL A 33 19.54 -13.82 12.18
CA VAL A 33 20.64 -13.22 11.41
C VAL A 33 20.52 -13.56 9.92
N ASP A 34 20.18 -14.80 9.57
CA ASP A 34 19.97 -15.20 8.17
C ASP A 34 18.79 -14.42 7.53
N ARG A 35 17.69 -14.23 8.26
CA ARG A 35 16.57 -13.40 7.79
C ARG A 35 16.96 -11.95 7.64
N ALA A 36 17.70 -11.39 8.59
CA ALA A 36 18.18 -10.01 8.52
C ALA A 36 19.08 -9.79 7.29
N ARG A 37 19.96 -10.76 6.97
CA ARG A 37 20.74 -10.75 5.72
C ARG A 37 19.85 -10.80 4.48
N LYS A 38 18.78 -11.61 4.48
CA LYS A 38 17.82 -11.65 3.37
C LYS A 38 17.11 -10.31 3.18
N VAL A 39 16.68 -9.65 4.26
CA VAL A 39 16.12 -8.29 4.20
C VAL A 39 17.14 -7.32 3.62
N GLN A 40 18.38 -7.35 4.10
CA GLN A 40 19.46 -6.50 3.63
C GLN A 40 19.72 -6.66 2.13
N ILE A 41 19.68 -7.89 1.62
CA ILE A 41 19.79 -8.19 0.18
C ILE A 41 18.64 -7.54 -0.59
N GLN A 42 17.39 -7.65 -0.11
CA GLN A 42 16.24 -7.03 -0.79
C GLN A 42 16.34 -5.50 -0.83
N LEU A 43 16.74 -4.89 0.28
CA LEU A 43 16.98 -3.45 0.37
C LEU A 43 18.09 -3.01 -0.59
N ARG A 44 19.19 -3.78 -0.65
CA ARG A 44 20.25 -3.54 -1.63
C ARG A 44 19.71 -3.60 -3.05
N VAL A 45 18.91 -4.61 -3.40
CA VAL A 45 18.30 -4.73 -4.74
C VAL A 45 17.38 -3.57 -5.08
N MET A 46 16.67 -3.00 -4.09
CA MET A 46 15.91 -1.74 -4.25
C MET A 46 16.80 -0.55 -4.59
N LEU A 47 17.99 -0.50 -4.00
CA LEU A 47 18.91 0.62 -4.09
C LEU A 47 20.02 0.47 -5.12
N THR A 48 20.29 -0.73 -5.65
CA THR A 48 21.41 -1.04 -6.58
C THR A 48 21.66 0.03 -7.65
N PRO A 49 20.66 0.54 -8.39
CA PRO A 49 20.92 1.53 -9.44
C PRO A 49 21.29 2.93 -8.92
N TYR A 50 21.23 3.14 -7.61
CA TYR A 50 21.54 4.39 -6.92
C TYR A 50 22.79 4.28 -6.04
N ILE A 51 23.32 3.07 -5.82
CA ILE A 51 24.53 2.84 -5.05
C ILE A 51 25.73 3.31 -5.87
N LEU A 52 26.40 4.36 -5.38
CA LEU A 52 27.62 4.89 -5.98
C LEU A 52 28.84 4.08 -5.54
N HIS A 53 29.81 3.90 -6.43
CA HIS A 53 31.09 3.26 -6.09
C HIS A 53 31.86 4.00 -4.99
N SER A 54 31.65 5.31 -4.85
CA SER A 54 32.27 6.14 -3.82
C SER A 54 31.54 6.12 -2.47
N ALA A 55 30.33 5.56 -2.40
CA ALA A 55 29.51 5.55 -1.20
C ALA A 55 29.87 4.33 -0.34
N VAL A 56 30.97 4.46 0.41
CA VAL A 56 31.50 3.44 1.33
C VAL A 56 31.59 4.05 2.73
N PRO A 57 31.20 3.33 3.80
CA PRO A 57 31.40 3.81 5.16
C PRO A 57 32.89 4.00 5.46
N LEU A 58 33.29 5.21 5.87
CA LEU A 58 34.69 5.56 6.18
C LEU A 58 35.21 4.86 7.44
N SER A 59 34.33 4.58 8.40
CA SER A 59 34.60 3.72 9.55
C SER A 59 33.29 3.19 10.12
N ALA A 60 33.22 1.88 10.38
CA ALA A 60 32.07 1.24 11.03
C ALA A 60 31.78 1.80 12.44
N GLU A 61 32.74 2.52 13.04
CA GLU A 61 32.61 3.06 14.40
C GLU A 61 32.02 4.47 14.45
N SER A 62 31.97 5.17 13.31
CA SER A 62 31.50 6.57 13.29
C SER A 62 29.98 6.70 13.37
N GLY A 63 29.21 5.63 13.10
CA GLY A 63 27.74 5.71 13.05
C GLY A 63 27.20 6.72 12.02
N ASP A 64 28.08 7.33 11.21
CA ASP A 64 27.74 8.44 10.36
C ASP A 64 27.04 7.92 9.10
N HIS A 65 25.85 8.47 8.85
CA HIS A 65 25.03 8.14 7.68
C HIS A 65 25.36 9.02 6.46
N GLU A 66 26.34 9.93 6.59
CA GLU A 66 26.66 10.94 5.58
C GLU A 66 27.04 10.33 4.22
N TRP A 67 27.76 9.21 4.24
CA TRP A 67 28.19 8.50 3.03
C TRP A 67 27.00 7.98 2.19
N ALA A 68 25.83 7.78 2.80
CA ALA A 68 24.63 7.29 2.13
C ALA A 68 23.69 8.40 1.64
N VAL A 69 23.93 9.66 2.03
CA VAL A 69 23.14 10.83 1.58
C VAL A 69 23.07 10.94 0.05
N PRO A 70 24.17 10.72 -0.72
CA PRO A 70 24.10 10.72 -2.18
C PRO A 70 23.17 9.64 -2.74
N ILE A 71 23.16 8.45 -2.14
CA ILE A 71 22.31 7.31 -2.56
C ILE A 71 20.84 7.67 -2.35
N TYR A 72 20.50 8.21 -1.18
CA TYR A 72 19.16 8.70 -0.88
C TYR A 72 18.71 9.76 -1.90
N LYS A 73 19.55 10.76 -2.17
CA LYS A 73 19.24 11.84 -3.12
C LYS A 73 18.95 11.28 -4.51
N LEU A 74 19.80 10.37 -5.01
CA LEU A 74 19.61 9.73 -6.31
C LEU A 74 18.29 8.95 -6.34
N CYS A 75 18.08 8.07 -5.37
CA CYS A 75 16.84 7.28 -5.25
C CYS A 75 15.58 8.17 -5.32
N ALA A 76 15.57 9.28 -4.57
CA ALA A 76 14.43 10.17 -4.47
C ALA A 76 14.17 11.00 -5.74
N THR A 77 15.21 11.31 -6.52
CA THR A 77 15.10 12.27 -7.64
C THR A 77 15.18 11.65 -9.03
N THR A 78 15.72 10.44 -9.21
CA THR A 78 16.00 9.86 -10.55
C THR A 78 14.79 9.93 -11.50
N HIS A 79 13.59 9.65 -11.02
CA HIS A 79 12.39 9.60 -11.86
C HIS A 79 11.69 10.95 -12.06
N THR A 80 12.08 11.99 -11.31
CA THR A 80 11.39 13.30 -11.31
C THR A 80 12.28 14.47 -11.70
N ALA A 81 13.60 14.34 -11.57
CA ALA A 81 14.56 15.38 -11.93
C ALA A 81 14.51 15.77 -13.42
N PRO A 82 14.46 14.83 -14.39
CA PRO A 82 14.37 15.18 -15.81
C PRO A 82 13.08 15.97 -16.12
N ILE A 83 11.95 15.54 -15.56
CA ILE A 83 10.64 16.17 -15.78
C ILE A 83 10.66 17.64 -15.34
N ARG A 84 11.30 17.93 -14.20
CA ARG A 84 11.45 19.30 -13.70
C ARG A 84 12.40 20.14 -14.56
N ALA A 85 13.46 19.53 -15.11
CA ALA A 85 14.42 20.22 -15.96
C ALA A 85 13.85 20.53 -17.36
N ASP A 86 13.11 19.58 -17.94
CA ASP A 86 12.62 19.65 -19.32
C ASP A 86 11.33 20.46 -19.47
N SER A 87 10.60 20.69 -18.37
CA SER A 87 9.32 21.41 -18.37
C SER A 87 9.30 22.55 -17.34
N PRO A 88 9.99 23.67 -17.63
CA PRO A 88 10.06 24.80 -16.70
C PRO A 88 8.71 25.51 -16.51
N SER A 89 7.78 25.41 -17.48
CA SER A 89 6.42 25.96 -17.41
C SER A 89 5.38 24.85 -17.27
N MET A 90 5.17 24.36 -16.05
CA MET A 90 4.11 23.40 -15.73
C MET A 90 2.81 24.13 -15.37
N THR A 91 1.69 23.55 -15.72
CA THR A 91 0.39 23.95 -15.16
C THR A 91 0.33 23.68 -13.65
N PRO A 92 -0.53 24.36 -12.89
CA PRO A 92 -0.68 24.11 -11.45
C PRO A 92 -0.99 22.64 -11.13
N SER A 93 -1.81 21.98 -11.95
CA SER A 93 -2.17 20.56 -11.78
C SER A 93 -0.98 19.63 -12.02
N GLU A 94 -0.16 19.87 -13.04
CA GLU A 94 1.05 19.09 -13.30
C GLU A 94 2.07 19.25 -12.17
N SER A 95 2.26 20.48 -11.69
CA SER A 95 3.16 20.76 -10.56
C SER A 95 2.70 20.05 -9.29
N LEU A 96 1.39 20.06 -9.00
CA LEU A 96 0.80 19.37 -7.86
C LEU A 96 1.06 17.86 -7.92
N ILE A 97 0.80 17.22 -9.07
CA ILE A 97 1.02 15.78 -9.26
C ILE A 97 2.51 15.45 -9.14
N LEU A 98 3.39 16.23 -9.77
CA LEU A 98 4.83 16.01 -9.69
C LEU A 98 5.34 16.12 -8.25
N ARG A 99 4.86 17.12 -7.50
CA ARG A 99 5.20 17.30 -6.09
C ARG A 99 4.76 16.11 -5.24
N ALA A 100 3.52 15.64 -5.41
CA ALA A 100 3.04 14.45 -4.72
C ALA A 100 3.94 13.23 -4.99
N VAL A 101 4.29 13.01 -6.25
CA VAL A 101 5.20 11.92 -6.63
C VAL A 101 6.60 12.09 -6.01
N GLN A 102 7.11 13.32 -5.95
CA GLN A 102 8.39 13.62 -5.30
C GLN A 102 8.37 13.33 -3.81
N GLU A 103 7.28 13.70 -3.12
CA GLU A 103 7.11 13.45 -1.68
C GLU A 103 7.00 11.94 -1.40
N THR A 104 6.21 11.20 -2.17
CA THR A 104 6.12 9.74 -2.08
C THR A 104 7.47 9.06 -2.34
N SER A 105 8.19 9.46 -3.39
CA SER A 105 9.50 8.88 -3.73
C SER A 105 10.53 9.16 -2.63
N ARG A 106 10.53 10.38 -2.08
CA ARG A 106 11.41 10.75 -0.96
C ARG A 106 11.15 9.88 0.24
N GLU A 107 9.90 9.60 0.56
CA GLU A 107 9.59 8.84 1.77
C GLU A 107 9.94 7.35 1.64
N ILE A 108 9.65 6.73 0.49
CA ILE A 108 10.10 5.37 0.19
C ILE A 108 11.62 5.27 0.27
N CYS A 109 12.32 6.20 -0.40
CA CYS A 109 13.78 6.19 -0.42
C CYS A 109 14.39 6.50 0.94
N ARG A 110 13.74 7.32 1.79
CA ARG A 110 14.19 7.60 3.15
C ARG A 110 14.20 6.32 3.98
N VAL A 111 13.07 5.60 3.99
CA VAL A 111 12.93 4.36 4.75
C VAL A 111 13.87 3.28 4.21
N ALA A 112 13.87 3.04 2.89
CA ALA A 112 14.71 2.01 2.29
C ALA A 112 16.21 2.28 2.50
N THR A 113 16.67 3.53 2.33
CA THR A 113 18.09 3.87 2.53
C THR A 113 18.46 3.79 4.00
N ASN A 114 17.62 4.28 4.92
CA ASN A 114 17.92 4.22 6.35
C ASN A 114 18.02 2.78 6.85
N MET A 115 17.06 1.92 6.47
CA MET A 115 17.11 0.50 6.79
C MET A 115 18.37 -0.15 6.21
N TRP A 116 18.69 0.12 4.95
CA TRP A 116 19.89 -0.43 4.32
C TRP A 116 21.18 0.01 5.02
N VAL A 117 21.31 1.29 5.37
CA VAL A 117 22.49 1.82 6.08
C VAL A 117 22.64 1.19 7.46
N SER A 118 21.55 1.11 8.22
CA SER A 118 21.57 0.46 9.54
C SER A 118 22.00 -1.01 9.44
N GLY A 119 21.59 -1.73 8.40
CA GLY A 119 22.04 -3.11 8.15
C GLY A 119 23.49 -3.20 7.67
N VAL A 120 23.98 -2.20 6.93
CA VAL A 120 25.41 -2.10 6.62
C VAL A 120 26.19 -1.95 7.93
N LEU A 121 25.85 -0.97 8.77
CA LEU A 121 26.55 -0.71 10.05
C LEU A 121 26.54 -1.93 10.98
N ALA A 122 25.42 -2.67 11.05
CA ALA A 122 25.29 -3.91 11.81
C ALA A 122 26.02 -5.13 11.20
N GLY A 123 26.77 -4.96 10.10
CA GLY A 123 27.55 -6.04 9.48
C GLY A 123 26.71 -7.07 8.70
N LEU A 124 25.48 -6.73 8.33
CA LEU A 124 24.58 -7.63 7.59
C LEU A 124 24.82 -7.59 6.07
N ASP A 125 25.55 -6.60 5.56
CA ASP A 125 25.87 -6.48 4.15
C ASP A 125 27.18 -7.20 3.79
N PRO A 126 27.14 -8.35 3.09
CA PRO A 126 28.32 -9.14 2.80
C PRO A 126 29.29 -8.50 1.79
N GLN A 127 28.87 -7.46 1.05
CA GLN A 127 29.73 -6.81 0.06
C GLN A 127 30.49 -5.61 0.65
N LEU A 128 29.90 -4.93 1.65
CA LEU A 128 30.50 -3.75 2.28
C LEU A 128 31.18 -4.05 3.62
N ASN A 129 30.71 -5.07 4.35
CA ASN A 129 31.29 -5.44 5.63
C ASN A 129 31.76 -6.90 5.63
N ARG A 130 33.06 -7.04 5.84
CA ARG A 130 33.76 -8.33 6.00
C ARG A 130 34.07 -8.65 7.47
N LYS A 131 33.58 -7.81 8.41
CA LYS A 131 33.83 -7.91 9.85
C LYS A 131 33.13 -9.13 10.47
N GLU A 132 33.62 -9.47 11.67
CA GLU A 132 33.20 -10.56 12.56
C GLU A 132 31.69 -10.60 12.81
N SER A 133 31.19 -11.78 13.18
CA SER A 133 29.77 -12.11 13.32
C SER A 133 28.93 -10.97 13.94
N PRO A 134 27.78 -10.62 13.33
CA PRO A 134 26.93 -9.56 13.84
C PRO A 134 26.41 -9.91 15.24
N ASP A 135 26.31 -8.91 16.12
CA ASP A 135 25.75 -9.09 17.46
C ASP A 135 24.26 -9.45 17.36
N PHE A 136 23.85 -10.50 18.06
CA PHE A 136 22.49 -11.00 17.99
C PHE A 136 21.47 -10.01 18.58
N GLY A 137 21.81 -9.38 19.70
CA GLY A 137 20.94 -8.41 20.37
C GLY A 137 20.65 -7.22 19.46
N GLU A 138 21.71 -6.62 18.92
CA GLU A 138 21.62 -5.51 17.96
C GLU A 138 20.80 -5.88 16.73
N VAL A 139 21.00 -7.06 16.13
CA VAL A 139 20.24 -7.50 14.96
C VAL A 139 18.75 -7.72 15.27
N ASN A 140 18.41 -8.22 16.46
CA ASN A 140 17.02 -8.42 16.84
C ASN A 140 16.28 -7.07 16.99
N ASP A 141 16.88 -6.12 17.70
CA ASP A 141 16.32 -4.78 17.88
C ASP A 141 16.19 -4.04 16.54
N LEU A 142 17.18 -4.24 15.66
CA LEU A 142 17.16 -3.71 14.30
C LEU A 142 16.00 -4.26 13.47
N MET A 143 15.73 -5.57 13.57
CA MET A 143 14.63 -6.23 12.86
C MET A 143 13.26 -5.73 13.34
N ASP A 144 13.10 -5.51 14.64
CA ASP A 144 11.87 -4.92 15.21
C ASP A 144 11.66 -3.49 14.71
N GLY A 145 12.73 -2.68 14.67
CA GLY A 145 12.71 -1.34 14.08
C GLY A 145 12.35 -1.35 12.59
N TRP A 146 12.94 -2.27 11.81
CA TRP A 146 12.63 -2.44 10.40
C TRP A 146 11.18 -2.86 10.15
N LYS A 147 10.65 -3.76 10.98
CA LYS A 147 9.24 -4.18 10.90
C LYS A 147 8.29 -3.00 11.13
N TYR A 148 8.59 -2.17 12.13
CA TYR A 148 7.82 -0.96 12.41
C TYR A 148 7.89 0.03 11.24
N GLU A 149 9.08 0.31 10.72
CA GLU A 149 9.27 1.27 9.62
C GLU A 149 8.59 0.82 8.32
N VAL A 150 8.69 -0.46 7.96
CA VAL A 150 8.03 -1.02 6.77
C VAL A 150 6.52 -1.00 6.93
N SER A 151 6.00 -1.42 8.09
CA SER A 151 4.56 -1.44 8.37
C SER A 151 3.98 -0.02 8.36
N ARG A 152 4.71 0.95 8.91
CA ARG A 152 4.35 2.38 8.87
C ARG A 152 4.35 2.92 7.45
N LEU A 153 5.38 2.62 6.66
CA LEU A 153 5.48 3.06 5.27
C LEU A 153 4.35 2.46 4.42
N MET A 154 4.10 1.15 4.53
CA MET A 154 3.03 0.49 3.78
C MET A 154 1.65 1.00 4.20
N GLY A 155 1.42 1.23 5.51
CA GLY A 155 0.19 1.86 5.99
C GLY A 155 0.01 3.31 5.51
N TRP A 156 1.09 4.06 5.34
CA TRP A 156 1.04 5.44 4.80
C TRP A 156 0.80 5.47 3.28
N LEU A 157 1.42 4.55 2.54
CA LEU A 157 1.25 4.44 1.09
C LEU A 157 -0.13 3.92 0.70
N ASP A 158 -0.67 2.98 1.49
CA ASP A 158 -2.00 2.37 1.33
C ASP A 158 -2.32 2.00 -0.13
N TRP A 159 -1.36 1.38 -0.82
CA TRP A 159 -1.53 1.03 -2.23
C TRP A 159 -2.50 -0.14 -2.39
N SER A 160 -3.46 0.04 -3.30
CA SER A 160 -4.48 -0.99 -3.61
C SER A 160 -3.90 -2.32 -4.09
N VAL A 161 -2.66 -2.32 -4.60
CA VAL A 161 -1.93 -3.54 -5.02
C VAL A 161 -1.69 -4.52 -3.87
N TRP A 162 -1.72 -4.07 -2.61
CA TRP A 162 -1.57 -4.92 -1.44
C TRP A 162 -2.90 -5.49 -0.93
N VAL A 163 -4.03 -5.01 -1.45
CA VAL A 163 -5.36 -5.54 -1.15
C VAL A 163 -5.56 -6.83 -1.95
N LYS A 164 -5.21 -7.96 -1.32
CA LYS A 164 -5.27 -9.30 -1.93
C LYS A 164 -5.97 -10.27 -1.00
N CYS A 165 -6.59 -11.29 -1.60
CA CYS A 165 -7.11 -12.43 -0.86
C CYS A 165 -5.95 -13.30 -0.39
N LYS A 166 -5.94 -13.63 0.91
CA LYS A 166 -4.98 -14.53 1.54
C LYS A 166 -5.75 -15.65 2.26
N PRO A 167 -5.67 -16.92 1.84
CA PRO A 167 -4.91 -17.44 0.68
C PRO A 167 -5.45 -16.93 -0.67
N ALA A 168 -4.67 -17.15 -1.74
CA ALA A 168 -5.15 -16.87 -3.09
C ALA A 168 -6.41 -17.68 -3.40
N CYS A 169 -7.37 -17.07 -4.11
CA CYS A 169 -8.63 -17.70 -4.45
C CYS A 169 -8.45 -18.93 -5.36
N GLY A 170 -9.40 -19.86 -5.30
CA GLY A 170 -9.44 -21.02 -6.20
C GLY A 170 -9.61 -20.65 -7.67
N PRO A 171 -9.43 -21.59 -8.61
CA PRO A 171 -9.49 -21.32 -10.06
C PRO A 171 -10.87 -20.83 -10.53
N GLU A 172 -11.95 -21.19 -9.84
CA GLU A 172 -13.32 -20.75 -10.12
C GLU A 172 -13.74 -19.51 -9.31
N GLU A 173 -12.80 -18.97 -8.53
CA GLU A 173 -13.03 -17.85 -7.62
C GLU A 173 -12.24 -16.61 -8.07
N MET A 174 -12.81 -15.43 -7.85
CA MET A 174 -12.10 -14.16 -8.02
C MET A 174 -11.99 -13.44 -6.69
N CYS A 175 -10.86 -12.77 -6.50
CA CYS A 175 -10.70 -11.87 -5.38
C CYS A 175 -11.49 -10.58 -5.63
N TYR A 176 -12.53 -10.36 -4.85
CA TYR A 176 -13.44 -9.24 -4.96
C TYR A 176 -13.35 -8.36 -3.71
N LEU A 177 -13.16 -7.06 -3.91
CA LEU A 177 -13.29 -6.06 -2.86
C LEU A 177 -14.69 -5.47 -2.95
N PRO A 178 -15.57 -5.63 -1.94
CA PRO A 178 -16.91 -5.05 -1.99
C PRO A 178 -16.83 -3.54 -2.05
N THR A 179 -17.19 -2.96 -3.20
CA THR A 179 -17.26 -1.51 -3.39
C THR A 179 -18.65 -0.98 -3.08
N TRP A 180 -18.69 0.18 -2.45
CA TRP A 180 -19.94 0.90 -2.15
C TRP A 180 -20.48 1.60 -3.42
N PRO A 181 -21.80 1.68 -3.69
CA PRO A 181 -22.95 1.01 -3.08
C PRO A 181 -23.59 0.00 -4.06
N VAL A 182 -23.45 -1.30 -3.83
CA VAL A 182 -24.26 -2.32 -4.52
C VAL A 182 -24.86 -3.23 -3.45
N GLY A 183 -26.20 -3.27 -3.34
CA GLY A 183 -26.92 -4.16 -2.42
C GLY A 183 -27.43 -3.56 -1.10
N PHE A 184 -27.34 -2.24 -0.89
CA PHE A 184 -28.03 -1.62 0.24
C PHE A 184 -29.55 -1.56 -0.03
N PRO A 185 -30.42 -2.01 0.89
CA PRO A 185 -31.80 -1.56 0.86
C PRO A 185 -31.76 -0.03 0.92
N PRO A 186 -32.54 0.68 0.07
CA PRO A 186 -32.64 2.12 0.19
C PRO A 186 -32.93 2.44 1.66
N PRO A 187 -32.25 3.44 2.27
CA PRO A 187 -32.61 3.85 3.61
C PRO A 187 -34.12 4.02 3.63
N LYS A 188 -34.79 3.44 4.64
CA LYS A 188 -36.21 3.73 4.82
C LYS A 188 -36.28 5.23 5.08
N TRP A 189 -36.64 5.99 4.05
CA TRP A 189 -37.02 7.36 4.23
C TRP A 189 -38.30 7.29 5.06
N ASP A 190 -38.19 7.52 6.37
CA ASP A 190 -39.36 7.83 7.18
C ASP A 190 -39.89 9.17 6.63
N PRO A 191 -41.07 9.19 5.97
CA PRO A 191 -41.63 10.43 5.44
C PRO A 191 -41.97 11.43 6.56
N GLU A 192 -41.97 10.98 7.82
CA GLU A 192 -42.40 11.73 9.00
C GLU A 192 -41.23 12.19 9.90
N GLY A 193 -39.99 11.92 9.51
CA GLY A 193 -38.81 12.43 10.18
C GLY A 193 -38.59 13.92 9.89
N LEU A 194 -39.31 14.79 10.60
CA LEU A 194 -39.11 16.24 10.64
C LEU A 194 -37.61 16.57 10.79
N ARG A 195 -37.02 17.15 9.74
CA ARG A 195 -35.71 17.82 9.85
C ARG A 195 -35.81 18.91 10.93
N PRO A 196 -34.90 18.97 11.90
CA PRO A 196 -34.79 20.13 12.77
C PRO A 196 -34.38 21.34 11.93
N GLY A 197 -35.31 22.28 11.71
CA GLY A 197 -35.00 23.60 11.12
C GLY A 197 -35.81 24.02 9.90
N SER A 198 -37.14 23.84 9.86
CA SER A 198 -37.99 24.58 8.91
C SER A 198 -38.81 25.67 9.61
N HIS A 199 -38.38 26.93 9.46
CA HIS A 199 -39.28 28.07 9.53
C HIS A 199 -39.64 28.47 8.09
N ASN A 200 -40.92 28.31 7.77
CA ASN A 200 -41.74 28.93 6.73
C ASN A 200 -41.05 29.53 5.49
N SER A 201 -41.29 28.91 4.32
CA SER A 201 -41.77 29.65 3.15
C SER A 201 -42.52 28.72 2.19
N THR A 202 -43.68 29.18 1.76
CA THR A 202 -44.72 28.56 0.93
C THR A 202 -44.41 28.56 -0.57
N SER A 203 -44.93 27.53 -1.29
CA SER A 203 -45.22 27.39 -2.76
C SER A 203 -44.05 27.60 -3.74
N GLU A 204 -43.84 26.85 -4.83
CA GLU A 204 -44.70 25.96 -5.63
C GLU A 204 -43.83 25.12 -6.62
N THR A 205 -44.15 23.83 -6.73
CA THR A 205 -44.45 23.08 -7.98
C THR A 205 -43.48 23.08 -9.16
N TRP A 206 -42.61 22.07 -9.25
CA TRP A 206 -42.25 21.41 -10.52
C TRP A 206 -42.02 19.91 -10.25
N SER A 207 -43.00 19.08 -10.59
CA SER A 207 -42.90 17.61 -10.55
C SER A 207 -43.56 17.04 -11.79
N GLY A 208 -42.77 16.40 -12.64
CA GLY A 208 -43.26 15.62 -13.75
C GLY A 208 -42.17 15.39 -14.79
N LEU A 209 -41.88 14.12 -15.07
CA LEU A 209 -41.14 13.57 -16.23
C LEU A 209 -39.71 13.01 -16.03
N TYR A 210 -39.30 12.55 -14.85
CA TYR A 210 -38.00 11.82 -14.72
C TYR A 210 -38.02 10.60 -13.78
N ALA A 211 -39.11 9.82 -13.77
CA ALA A 211 -39.28 8.71 -12.82
C ALA A 211 -39.68 7.35 -13.43
N ASP A 212 -39.47 7.09 -14.72
CA ASP A 212 -39.99 5.85 -15.35
C ASP A 212 -38.98 4.81 -15.81
N PHE A 213 -37.66 5.07 -15.83
CA PHE A 213 -36.67 4.05 -16.24
C PHE A 213 -36.06 3.27 -15.07
N ARG A 214 -36.13 3.79 -13.85
CA ARG A 214 -35.48 3.19 -12.67
C ARG A 214 -36.33 2.11 -12.01
N THR A 215 -37.65 2.20 -12.14
CA THR A 215 -38.60 1.34 -11.43
C THR A 215 -38.64 -0.06 -12.03
N GLY A 216 -38.55 -0.20 -13.35
CA GLY A 216 -38.57 -1.51 -14.03
C GLY A 216 -37.34 -2.37 -13.76
N ALA A 217 -36.16 -1.77 -13.55
CA ALA A 217 -34.94 -2.52 -13.22
C ALA A 217 -34.95 -3.05 -11.78
N ILE A 218 -35.69 -2.41 -10.87
CA ILE A 218 -35.75 -2.76 -9.45
C ILE A 218 -36.63 -4.00 -9.22
N GLU A 219 -37.75 -4.14 -9.93
CA GLU A 219 -38.61 -5.32 -9.81
C GLU A 219 -37.93 -6.60 -10.35
N SER A 220 -37.15 -6.49 -11.44
CA SER A 220 -36.49 -7.65 -12.03
C SER A 220 -35.32 -8.18 -11.18
N MET A 221 -34.73 -7.37 -10.31
CA MET A 221 -33.62 -7.79 -9.44
C MET A 221 -34.09 -8.26 -8.07
N ALA A 222 -35.25 -7.80 -7.59
CA ALA A 222 -35.86 -8.30 -6.35
C ALA A 222 -36.26 -9.79 -6.47
N ALA A 223 -36.62 -10.26 -7.67
CA ALA A 223 -36.93 -11.65 -7.93
C ALA A 223 -35.72 -12.60 -7.83
N LEU A 224 -34.48 -12.08 -7.93
CA LEU A 224 -33.25 -12.89 -7.82
C LEU A 224 -32.70 -12.99 -6.39
N VAL A 225 -33.33 -12.32 -5.41
CA VAL A 225 -32.86 -12.27 -4.01
C VAL A 225 -33.49 -13.37 -3.13
N GLU A 226 -34.50 -14.09 -3.61
CA GLU A 226 -35.19 -15.14 -2.83
C GLU A 226 -34.38 -16.43 -2.63
N GLU A 227 -33.29 -16.67 -3.35
CA GLU A 227 -32.60 -17.98 -3.31
C GLU A 227 -31.22 -18.00 -2.63
N GLY A 228 -30.72 -16.89 -2.12
CA GLY A 228 -29.39 -16.81 -1.51
C GLY A 228 -29.39 -16.18 -0.13
N ARG A 229 -29.19 -17.00 0.92
CA ARG A 229 -28.98 -16.59 2.32
C ARG A 229 -28.17 -15.29 2.44
N ALA A 230 -28.85 -14.16 2.70
CA ALA A 230 -28.19 -12.90 3.01
C ALA A 230 -27.58 -12.98 4.41
N VAL A 231 -26.28 -13.29 4.48
CA VAL A 231 -25.47 -13.09 5.68
C VAL A 231 -25.42 -11.59 5.93
N LYS A 232 -26.00 -11.12 7.04
CA LYS A 232 -25.86 -9.72 7.46
C LYS A 232 -24.36 -9.43 7.66
N PRO A 233 -23.79 -8.44 6.96
CA PRO A 233 -22.40 -8.07 7.19
C PRO A 233 -22.24 -7.53 8.61
N GLU A 234 -21.14 -7.90 9.26
CA GLU A 234 -20.79 -7.39 10.58
C GLU A 234 -20.54 -5.87 10.53
N PRO A 235 -20.83 -5.15 11.63
CA PRO A 235 -20.68 -3.70 11.70
C PRO A 235 -19.22 -3.20 11.65
N ASP A 236 -18.21 -4.05 11.54
CA ASP A 236 -16.82 -3.59 11.32
C ASP A 236 -16.38 -3.78 9.85
N GLU A 237 -17.16 -4.52 9.06
CA GLU A 237 -16.81 -4.87 7.68
C GLU A 237 -16.90 -3.68 6.71
N TRP A 238 -17.61 -2.61 7.09
CA TRP A 238 -17.77 -1.40 6.27
C TRP A 238 -16.69 -0.33 6.52
N MET A 239 -15.96 -0.38 7.64
CA MET A 239 -14.89 0.59 7.92
C MET A 239 -13.62 0.32 7.11
N ARG A 240 -13.34 -0.97 6.84
CA ARG A 240 -12.29 -1.42 5.92
C ARG A 240 -12.73 -2.72 5.23
N PRO A 241 -13.35 -2.64 4.03
CA PRO A 241 -13.80 -3.83 3.33
C PRO A 241 -12.61 -4.76 3.09
N GLN A 242 -12.78 -6.02 3.47
CA GLN A 242 -11.78 -7.04 3.23
C GLN A 242 -12.00 -7.70 1.88
N PRO A 243 -10.94 -8.01 1.14
CA PRO A 243 -11.05 -8.76 -0.10
C PRO A 243 -11.55 -10.18 0.19
N LYS A 244 -12.57 -10.63 -0.56
CA LYS A 244 -13.18 -11.96 -0.43
C LYS A 244 -13.09 -12.73 -1.73
N CYS A 245 -12.91 -14.03 -1.64
CA CYS A 245 -13.06 -14.92 -2.80
C CYS A 245 -14.54 -15.13 -3.07
N ILE A 246 -14.99 -14.79 -4.28
CA ILE A 246 -16.35 -15.07 -4.75
C ILE A 246 -16.29 -16.00 -5.96
N ARG A 247 -17.21 -16.96 -6.03
CA ARG A 247 -17.32 -17.86 -7.19
C ARG A 247 -17.98 -17.15 -8.36
N ARG A 248 -17.44 -17.35 -9.57
CA ARG A 248 -17.99 -16.78 -10.80
C ARG A 248 -19.07 -17.66 -11.47
N VAL A 249 -19.10 -18.94 -11.15
CA VAL A 249 -19.92 -19.97 -11.83
C VAL A 249 -20.43 -20.99 -10.80
N GLU A 250 -21.62 -21.55 -11.04
CA GLU A 250 -22.10 -22.73 -10.31
C GLU A 250 -21.15 -23.92 -10.55
N PRO A 251 -20.91 -24.78 -9.55
CA PRO A 251 -19.97 -25.89 -9.67
C PRO A 251 -20.38 -26.85 -10.79
N TYR A 252 -19.40 -27.35 -11.54
CA TYR A 252 -19.63 -28.46 -12.46
C TYR A 252 -20.12 -29.68 -11.69
N GLU A 253 -21.33 -30.14 -11.99
CA GLU A 253 -21.78 -31.47 -11.56
C GLU A 253 -21.07 -32.53 -12.41
N PHE A 254 -20.29 -33.38 -11.76
CA PHE A 254 -19.72 -34.59 -12.34
C PHE A 254 -20.40 -35.82 -11.76
#